data_AF-A0A3D4CI85-F1
#
_entry.id   AF-A0A3D4CI85-F1
#
_cell.length_a   1.000
_cell.length_b   1.000
_cell.length_c   1.000
_cell.angle_alpha   90.00
_cell.angle_beta   90.00
_cell.angle_gamma   90.00
#
_symmetry.space_group_name_H-M   'P 1'
#
loop_
_entity.id
_entity.type
_entity.pdbx_description
1 polymer ?
#
loop_
_entity_poly.entity_id
_entity_poly.type
_entity_poly.pdbx_seq_one_letter_code
_entity_poly.pdbx_strand_id
1 'polypeptide(L)'
;ERIKNVAELATSDSKPTIVVLSAMAGTTNSLVEICNYLHNHNIESATECINNLEKSYIKVVEELFSTSEFSEKGTQLIKNHFDYLRSFTLSVFSHKEEKAILAQGELISSSLLHLYLNEKGIQNTLLHALNFMRINEDLEPNYPFIVENLKHEINQNSSEIYITQGYICRNAYGEIDNLQRGGSDYSSSN
;
A
#
# COMPACT_ATOMS: atom_id res chain seq x y z
N GLU A 1 -6.80 14.33 -5.83
CA GLU A 1 -6.07 14.85 -7.02
C GLU A 1 -4.96 13.91 -7.53
N ARG A 2 -3.90 13.62 -6.75
CA ARG A 2 -2.76 12.76 -7.20
C ARG A 2 -3.15 11.40 -7.80
N ILE A 3 -4.10 10.67 -7.19
CA ILE A 3 -4.55 9.37 -7.70
C ILE A 3 -5.14 9.50 -9.11
N LYS A 4 -5.89 10.58 -9.38
CA LYS A 4 -6.48 10.86 -10.69
C LYS A 4 -5.37 11.14 -11.73
N ASN A 5 -4.37 11.95 -11.36
CA ASN A 5 -3.23 12.22 -12.24
C ASN A 5 -2.42 10.95 -12.56
N VAL A 6 -2.22 10.06 -11.58
CA VAL A 6 -1.54 8.77 -11.82
C VAL A 6 -2.37 7.88 -12.73
N ALA A 7 -3.69 7.84 -12.55
CA ALA A 7 -4.58 7.10 -13.44
C ALA A 7 -4.52 7.62 -14.89
N GLU A 8 -4.50 8.94 -15.08
CA GLU A 8 -4.34 9.55 -16.41
C GLU A 8 -3.01 9.17 -17.06
N LEU A 9 -1.90 9.22 -16.31
CA LEU A 9 -0.58 8.81 -16.81
C LEU A 9 -0.51 7.30 -17.12
N ALA A 10 -1.12 6.47 -16.28
CA ALA A 10 -1.12 5.02 -16.48
C ALA A 10 -1.95 4.57 -17.69
N THR A 11 -2.85 5.43 -18.17
CA THR A 11 -3.80 5.13 -19.25
C THR A 11 -3.49 5.90 -20.54
N SER A 12 -2.42 6.71 -20.55
CA SER A 12 -2.08 7.55 -21.71
C SER A 12 -1.53 6.75 -22.89
N ASP A 13 -0.90 5.61 -22.64
CA ASP A 13 -0.32 4.72 -23.65
C ASP A 13 -1.04 3.37 -23.68
N SER A 14 -1.20 2.78 -24.87
CA SER A 14 -1.82 1.45 -25.05
C SER A 14 -0.88 0.27 -24.75
N LYS A 15 0.18 0.49 -23.96
CA LYS A 15 1.16 -0.54 -23.61
C LYS A 15 0.85 -1.11 -22.24
N PRO A 16 1.05 -2.43 -22.02
CA PRO A 16 1.00 -3.00 -20.69
C PRO A 16 1.92 -2.23 -19.74
N THR A 17 1.36 -1.72 -18.64
CA THR A 17 2.04 -0.81 -17.72
C THR A 17 1.95 -1.32 -16.31
N ILE A 18 3.09 -1.30 -15.58
CA ILE A 18 3.12 -1.56 -14.14
C ILE A 18 3.27 -0.21 -13.43
N VAL A 19 2.30 0.13 -12.59
CA VAL A 19 2.25 1.34 -11.78
C VAL A 19 2.68 0.98 -10.36
N VAL A 20 3.82 1.52 -9.93
CA VAL A 20 4.34 1.34 -8.58
C VAL A 20 3.96 2.57 -7.74
N LEU A 21 3.27 2.34 -6.63
CA LEU A 21 2.80 3.41 -5.75
C LEU A 21 3.51 3.39 -4.40
N SER A 22 3.86 4.60 -3.94
CA SER A 22 4.17 4.88 -2.55
C SER A 22 2.96 5.45 -1.82
N ALA A 23 3.03 5.42 -0.49
CA ALA A 23 2.01 5.97 0.38
C ALA A 23 1.71 7.45 0.05
N MET A 24 0.47 7.88 0.28
CA MET A 24 0.09 9.27 0.08
C MET A 24 0.93 10.20 0.98
N ALA A 25 1.24 11.40 0.49
CA ALA A 25 2.08 12.36 1.21
C ALA A 25 1.61 12.56 2.66
N GLY A 26 2.54 12.55 3.61
CA GLY A 26 2.27 12.65 5.05
C GLY A 26 1.88 11.33 5.72
N THR A 27 1.37 10.33 4.99
CA THR A 27 0.90 9.06 5.56
C THR A 27 2.02 8.32 6.29
N THR A 28 3.18 8.14 5.66
CA THR A 28 4.31 7.43 6.30
C THR A 28 4.74 8.11 7.59
N ASN A 29 4.72 9.45 7.65
CA ASN A 29 5.07 10.19 8.86
C ASN A 29 4.05 9.93 9.98
N SER A 30 2.76 9.98 9.66
CA SER A 30 1.70 9.66 10.63
C SER A 30 1.78 8.20 11.11
N LEU A 31 2.08 7.25 10.22
CA LEU A 31 2.26 5.85 10.60
C LEU A 31 3.48 5.66 11.50
N VAL A 32 4.61 6.32 11.22
CA VAL A 32 5.78 6.34 12.10
C VAL A 32 5.44 6.95 13.47
N GLU A 33 4.67 8.03 13.50
CA GLU A 33 4.23 8.66 14.74
C GLU A 33 3.32 7.73 15.56
N ILE A 34 2.38 7.02 14.91
CA ILE A 34 1.56 5.98 15.56
C ILE A 34 2.46 4.90 16.18
N CYS A 35 3.44 4.38 15.43
CA CYS A 35 4.39 3.39 15.94
C CYS A 35 5.18 3.92 17.15
N ASN A 36 5.63 5.18 17.11
CA ASN A 36 6.34 5.79 18.22
C ASN A 36 5.46 5.88 19.48
N TYR A 37 4.18 6.24 19.35
CA TYR A 37 3.26 6.24 20.48
C TYR A 37 3.05 4.84 21.05
N LEU A 38 2.89 3.82 20.19
CA LEU A 38 2.73 2.43 20.61
C LEU A 38 3.97 1.88 21.33
N HIS A 39 5.18 2.17 20.84
CA HIS A 39 6.44 1.83 21.52
C HIS A 39 6.56 2.45 22.91
N ASN A 40 6.01 3.66 23.09
CA ASN A 40 5.99 4.36 24.38
C ASN A 40 4.75 4.02 25.24
N HIS A 41 3.96 3.01 24.87
CA HIS A 41 2.71 2.63 25.53
C HIS A 41 1.68 3.76 25.66
N ASN A 42 1.77 4.79 24.81
CA ASN A 42 0.82 5.90 24.76
C ASN A 42 -0.34 5.58 23.81
N ILE A 43 -1.25 4.71 24.29
CA ILE A 43 -2.37 4.20 23.50
C ILE A 43 -3.37 5.29 23.09
N GLU A 44 -3.57 6.29 23.95
CA GLU A 44 -4.49 7.39 23.69
C GLU A 44 -4.03 8.23 22.49
N SER A 45 -2.77 8.68 22.48
CA SER A 45 -2.22 9.46 21.36
C SER A 45 -2.11 8.63 20.08
N ALA A 46 -1.77 7.34 20.17
CA ALA A 46 -1.80 6.45 19.01
C ALA A 46 -3.21 6.38 18.39
N THR A 47 -4.23 6.20 19.23
CA THR A 47 -5.64 6.12 18.78
C THR A 47 -6.11 7.44 18.17
N GLU A 48 -5.73 8.58 18.76
CA GLU A 48 -6.03 9.89 18.21
C GLU A 48 -5.39 10.09 16.83
N CYS A 49 -4.12 9.73 16.67
CA CYS A 49 -3.43 9.85 15.39
C CYS A 49 -4.06 8.94 14.31
N ILE A 50 -4.41 7.70 14.67
CA ILE A 50 -5.17 6.76 13.81
C ILE A 50 -6.49 7.41 13.36
N ASN A 51 -7.29 7.96 14.29
CA ASN A 51 -8.57 8.60 13.98
C ASN A 51 -8.41 9.80 13.02
N ASN A 52 -7.38 10.61 13.24
CA ASN A 52 -7.15 11.81 12.44
C ASN A 52 -6.70 11.44 11.02
N LEU A 53 -5.82 10.44 10.90
CA LEU A 53 -5.41 9.91 9.62
C LEU A 53 -6.58 9.24 8.88
N GLU A 54 -7.43 8.48 9.56
CA GLU A 54 -8.65 7.89 8.98
C GLU A 54 -9.56 8.97 8.40
N LYS A 55 -9.87 10.02 9.18
CA LYS A 55 -10.68 11.16 8.71
C LYS A 55 -10.10 11.81 7.45
N SER A 56 -8.78 11.90 7.34
CA SER A 56 -8.14 12.44 6.14
C SER A 56 -8.37 11.54 4.92
N TYR A 57 -8.31 10.22 5.09
CA TYR A 57 -8.57 9.25 4.03
C TYR A 57 -10.04 9.19 3.63
N ILE A 58 -10.98 9.35 4.56
CA ILE A 58 -12.41 9.45 4.24
C ILE A 58 -12.67 10.64 3.31
N LYS A 59 -12.07 11.80 3.57
CA LYS A 59 -12.16 12.96 2.65
C LYS A 59 -11.59 12.64 1.26
N VAL A 60 -10.47 11.91 1.21
CA VAL A 60 -9.89 11.47 -0.07
C VAL A 60 -10.87 10.59 -0.83
N VAL A 61 -11.54 9.65 -0.17
CA VAL A 61 -12.58 8.79 -0.79
C VAL A 61 -13.73 9.63 -1.35
N GLU A 62 -14.26 10.56 -0.55
CA GLU A 62 -15.35 11.47 -0.94
C GLU A 62 -14.99 12.31 -2.18
N GLU A 63 -13.74 12.75 -2.31
CA GLU A 63 -13.25 13.52 -3.46
C GLU A 63 -12.87 12.65 -4.67
N LEU A 64 -12.50 11.39 -4.43
CA LEU A 64 -11.97 10.48 -5.44
C LEU A 64 -13.07 9.87 -6.29
N PHE A 65 -14.10 9.34 -5.64
CA PHE A 65 -15.18 8.59 -6.27
C PHE A 65 -16.40 9.45 -6.56
N SER A 66 -17.07 9.15 -7.66
CA SER A 66 -18.23 9.90 -8.16
C SER A 66 -19.55 9.14 -7.99
N THR A 67 -19.48 7.82 -7.82
CA THR A 67 -20.64 6.93 -7.70
C THR A 67 -20.82 6.44 -6.26
N SER A 68 -22.07 6.25 -5.82
CA SER A 68 -22.37 5.74 -4.46
C SER A 68 -21.70 4.39 -4.21
N GLU A 69 -21.75 3.50 -5.19
CA GLU A 69 -21.16 2.15 -5.10
C GLU A 69 -19.65 2.21 -4.78
N PHE A 70 -18.89 3.03 -5.51
CA PHE A 70 -17.44 3.11 -5.29
C PHE A 70 -17.07 3.96 -4.08
N SER A 71 -17.86 4.97 -3.72
CA SER A 71 -17.70 5.68 -2.45
C SER A 71 -17.90 4.75 -1.24
N GLU A 72 -18.89 3.86 -1.28
CA GLU A 72 -19.12 2.85 -0.25
C GLU A 72 -17.97 1.84 -0.18
N LYS A 73 -17.52 1.31 -1.34
CA LYS A 73 -16.36 0.41 -1.41
C LYS A 73 -15.09 1.07 -0.88
N GLY A 74 -14.81 2.31 -1.25
CA GLY A 74 -13.67 3.07 -0.78
C GLY A 74 -13.74 3.31 0.73
N THR A 75 -14.92 3.70 1.25
CA THR A 75 -15.13 3.93 2.69
C THR A 75 -14.89 2.63 3.48
N GLN A 76 -15.44 1.51 3.01
CA GLN A 76 -15.23 0.21 3.65
C GLN A 76 -13.76 -0.23 3.60
N LEU A 77 -13.07 0.04 2.50
CA LEU A 77 -11.63 -0.22 2.38
C LEU A 77 -10.83 0.55 3.43
N ILE A 78 -11.07 1.86 3.55
CA ILE A 78 -10.43 2.69 4.58
C ILE A 78 -10.73 2.12 5.96
N LYS A 79 -12.00 1.89 6.28
CA LYS A 79 -12.40 1.35 7.57
C LYS A 79 -11.67 0.05 7.92
N ASN A 80 -11.57 -0.90 6.99
CA ASN A 80 -10.87 -2.17 7.22
C ASN A 80 -9.38 -1.96 7.57
N HIS A 81 -8.69 -1.08 6.84
CA HIS A 81 -7.28 -0.77 7.13
C HIS A 81 -7.10 -0.07 8.47
N PHE A 82 -8.01 0.86 8.83
CA PHE A 82 -7.93 1.58 10.10
C PHE A 82 -8.36 0.73 11.29
N ASP A 83 -9.32 -0.19 11.13
CA ASP A 83 -9.64 -1.21 12.13
C ASP A 83 -8.44 -2.13 12.39
N TYR A 84 -7.70 -2.50 11.34
CA TYR A 84 -6.44 -3.24 11.49
C TYR A 84 -5.39 -2.43 12.26
N LEU A 85 -5.21 -1.14 11.96
CA LEU A 85 -4.32 -0.26 12.73
C LEU A 85 -4.72 -0.18 14.22
N ARG A 86 -6.02 -0.06 14.50
CA ARG A 86 -6.54 -0.06 15.88
C ARG A 86 -6.27 -1.36 16.61
N SER A 87 -6.20 -2.50 15.91
CA SER A 87 -5.94 -3.79 16.57
C SER A 87 -4.57 -3.84 17.28
N PHE A 88 -3.59 -3.05 16.83
CA PHE A 88 -2.27 -2.95 17.47
C PHE A 88 -2.29 -2.15 18.79
N THR A 89 -3.36 -1.41 19.08
CA THR A 89 -3.50 -0.73 20.38
C THR A 89 -3.91 -1.69 21.51
N LEU A 90 -4.27 -2.93 21.15
CA LEU A 90 -4.78 -3.96 22.06
C LEU A 90 -3.75 -5.08 22.34
N SER A 91 -2.57 -5.02 21.73
CA SER A 91 -1.59 -6.12 21.75
C SER A 91 -0.17 -5.63 22.02
N VAL A 92 0.76 -6.58 22.24
CA VAL A 92 2.18 -6.25 22.38
C VAL A 92 2.70 -5.70 21.06
N PHE A 93 3.31 -4.53 21.13
CA PHE A 93 3.88 -3.87 19.97
C PHE A 93 5.38 -4.19 19.86
N SER A 94 5.78 -4.83 18.77
CA SER A 94 7.18 -5.10 18.45
C SER A 94 7.54 -4.52 17.08
N HIS A 95 8.80 -4.70 16.67
CA HIS A 95 9.25 -4.27 15.35
C HIS A 95 8.47 -4.95 14.20
N LYS A 96 7.94 -6.15 14.43
CA LYS A 96 7.11 -6.84 13.43
C LYS A 96 5.79 -6.10 13.19
N GLU A 97 5.11 -5.70 14.25
CA GLU A 97 3.87 -4.92 14.18
C GLU A 97 4.14 -3.55 13.57
N GLU A 98 5.27 -2.91 13.89
CA GLU A 98 5.71 -1.66 13.26
C GLU A 98 5.78 -1.78 11.73
N LYS A 99 6.42 -2.84 11.21
CA LYS A 99 6.50 -3.07 9.76
C LYS A 99 5.12 -3.29 9.14
N ALA A 100 4.22 -3.99 9.83
CA ALA A 100 2.85 -4.19 9.38
C ALA A 100 2.03 -2.88 9.34
N ILE A 101 2.23 -1.98 10.31
CA ILE A 101 1.62 -0.64 10.34
C ILE A 101 2.16 0.21 9.18
N LEU A 102 3.48 0.29 9.01
CA LEU A 102 4.11 1.09 7.96
C LEU A 102 3.65 0.64 6.56
N ALA A 103 3.45 -0.65 6.35
CA ALA A 103 2.97 -1.20 5.09
C ALA A 103 1.57 -0.70 4.69
N GLN A 104 0.72 -0.32 5.66
CA GLN A 104 -0.65 0.12 5.39
C GLN A 104 -0.70 1.32 4.46
N GLY A 105 0.29 2.23 4.53
CA GLY A 105 0.28 3.44 3.71
C GLY A 105 0.27 3.13 2.20
N GLU A 106 1.07 2.15 1.78
CA GLU A 106 1.13 1.75 0.36
C GLU A 106 -0.05 0.86 -0.03
N LEU A 107 -0.46 -0.03 0.85
CA LEU A 107 -1.62 -0.90 0.64
C LEU A 107 -2.89 -0.07 0.42
N ILE A 108 -3.11 0.98 1.21
CA ILE A 108 -4.25 1.90 1.04
C ILE A 108 -4.14 2.63 -0.31
N SER A 109 -3.00 3.27 -0.59
CA SER A 109 -2.83 4.09 -1.81
C SER A 109 -3.02 3.29 -3.10
N SER A 110 -2.44 2.09 -3.18
CA SER A 110 -2.56 1.20 -4.33
C SER A 110 -3.97 0.64 -4.50
N SER A 111 -4.64 0.30 -3.39
CA SER A 111 -6.03 -0.18 -3.45
C SER A 111 -7.01 0.92 -3.85
N LEU A 112 -6.77 2.17 -3.45
CA LEU A 112 -7.58 3.31 -3.89
C LEU A 112 -7.42 3.57 -5.39
N LEU A 113 -6.20 3.49 -5.95
CA LEU A 113 -6.00 3.61 -7.40
C LEU A 113 -6.71 2.46 -8.15
N HIS A 114 -6.56 1.22 -7.66
CA HIS A 114 -7.24 0.05 -8.23
C HIS A 114 -8.76 0.24 -8.29
N LEU A 115 -9.36 0.63 -7.16
CA LEU A 115 -10.80 0.93 -7.11
C LEU A 115 -11.19 2.10 -8.02
N TYR A 116 -10.35 3.13 -8.14
CA TYR A 116 -10.63 4.28 -8.99
C TYR A 116 -10.65 3.90 -10.48
N LEU A 117 -9.66 3.12 -10.94
CA LEU A 117 -9.66 2.62 -12.32
C LEU A 117 -10.86 1.70 -12.60
N ASN A 118 -11.25 0.87 -11.62
CA ASN A 118 -12.47 0.06 -11.72
C ASN A 118 -13.73 0.93 -11.88
N GLU A 119 -13.86 2.05 -11.15
CA GLU A 119 -14.97 3.00 -11.35
C GLU A 119 -15.00 3.56 -12.78
N LYS A 120 -13.83 3.80 -13.37
CA LYS A 120 -13.71 4.28 -14.75
C LYS A 120 -13.89 3.19 -15.80
N GLY A 121 -14.15 1.95 -15.40
CA GLY A 121 -14.29 0.82 -16.31
C GLY A 121 -12.97 0.38 -16.97
N ILE A 122 -11.84 0.75 -16.38
CA ILE A 122 -10.51 0.45 -16.90
C ILE A 122 -10.03 -0.86 -16.29
N GLN A 123 -9.72 -1.84 -17.14
CA GLN A 123 -9.21 -3.13 -16.69
C GLN A 123 -7.83 -2.95 -16.06
N ASN A 124 -7.71 -3.39 -14.81
CA ASN A 124 -6.46 -3.32 -14.07
C ASN A 124 -6.41 -4.43 -13.02
N THR A 125 -5.19 -4.78 -12.59
CA THR A 125 -4.94 -5.79 -11.57
C THR A 125 -4.06 -5.22 -10.47
N LEU A 126 -4.46 -5.38 -9.21
CA LEU A 126 -3.61 -5.09 -8.06
C LEU A 126 -2.74 -6.30 -7.73
N LEU A 127 -1.43 -6.19 -7.98
CA LEU A 127 -0.43 -7.18 -7.59
C LEU A 127 0.08 -6.83 -6.19
N HIS A 128 -0.11 -7.73 -5.23
CA HIS A 128 0.39 -7.51 -3.88
C HIS A 128 1.91 -7.74 -3.84
N ALA A 129 2.68 -6.69 -3.58
CA ALA A 129 4.15 -6.75 -3.52
C ALA A 129 4.64 -7.81 -2.51
N LEU A 130 3.91 -8.04 -1.42
CA LEU A 130 4.24 -9.09 -0.45
C LEU A 130 4.18 -10.52 -1.02
N ASN A 131 3.61 -10.74 -2.21
CA ASN A 131 3.61 -12.04 -2.87
C ASN A 131 4.91 -12.31 -3.64
N PHE A 132 5.61 -11.26 -4.11
CA PHE A 132 6.75 -11.43 -5.01
C PHE A 132 8.00 -10.64 -4.61
N MET A 133 7.86 -9.49 -3.94
CA MET A 133 8.99 -8.68 -3.46
C MET A 133 9.60 -9.30 -2.22
N ARG A 134 10.89 -9.64 -2.30
CA ARG A 134 11.64 -10.25 -1.20
C ARG A 134 13.09 -9.78 -1.15
N ILE A 135 13.62 -9.58 0.06
CA ILE A 135 15.04 -9.36 0.32
C ILE A 135 15.69 -10.58 0.98
N ASN A 136 17.00 -10.75 0.79
CA ASN A 136 17.81 -11.79 1.42
C ASN A 136 18.33 -11.34 2.80
N GLU A 137 19.18 -12.17 3.44
CA GLU A 137 19.77 -11.87 4.75
C GLU A 137 20.72 -10.67 4.73
N ASP A 138 21.28 -10.35 3.55
CA ASP A 138 22.14 -9.19 3.29
C ASP A 138 21.34 -7.92 2.96
N LEU A 139 20.00 -7.97 3.09
CA LEU A 139 19.07 -6.86 2.81
C LEU A 139 19.02 -6.45 1.32
N GLU A 140 19.48 -7.32 0.42
CA GLU A 140 19.44 -7.10 -1.04
C GLU A 140 18.22 -7.77 -1.68
N PRO A 141 17.68 -7.23 -2.79
CA PRO A 141 16.59 -7.88 -3.53
C PRO A 141 16.95 -9.30 -3.98
N ASN A 142 16.09 -10.26 -3.66
CA ASN A 142 16.21 -11.63 -4.14
C ASN A 142 15.63 -11.74 -5.56
N TYR A 143 16.41 -11.30 -6.55
CA TYR A 143 15.98 -11.24 -7.95
C TYR A 143 15.43 -12.56 -8.52
N PRO A 144 16.05 -13.74 -8.29
CA PRO A 144 15.48 -15.01 -8.76
C PRO A 144 14.06 -15.24 -8.23
N PHE A 145 13.85 -15.01 -6.92
CA PHE A 145 12.53 -15.14 -6.30
C PHE A 145 11.54 -14.11 -6.86
N ILE A 146 11.95 -12.84 -6.98
CA ILE A 146 11.09 -11.75 -7.48
C ILE A 146 10.62 -12.04 -8.90
N VAL A 147 11.53 -12.40 -9.80
CA VAL A 147 11.22 -12.65 -11.20
C VAL A 147 10.28 -13.84 -11.36
N GLU A 148 10.51 -14.92 -10.61
CA GLU A 148 9.64 -16.12 -10.66
C GLU A 148 8.23 -15.80 -10.17
N ASN A 149 8.09 -15.17 -9.01
CA ASN A 149 6.79 -14.91 -8.40
C ASN A 149 6.04 -13.78 -9.11
N LEU A 150 6.71 -12.74 -9.60
CA LEU A 150 6.05 -11.69 -10.37
C LEU A 150 5.48 -12.24 -11.68
N LYS A 151 6.23 -13.11 -12.38
CA LYS A 151 5.72 -13.82 -13.56
C LYS A 151 4.49 -14.67 -13.24
N HIS A 152 4.50 -15.34 -12.09
CA HIS A 152 3.35 -16.11 -11.62
C HIS A 152 2.11 -15.23 -11.43
N GLU A 153 2.24 -14.12 -10.70
CA GLU A 153 1.14 -13.20 -10.40
C GLU A 153 0.57 -12.56 -11.69
N ILE A 154 1.44 -12.16 -12.62
CA ILE A 154 1.04 -11.60 -13.93
C ILE A 154 0.30 -12.65 -14.78
N ASN A 155 0.82 -13.87 -14.88
CA ASN A 155 0.21 -14.92 -15.69
C ASN A 155 -1.16 -15.37 -15.17
N GLN A 156 -1.41 -15.23 -13.87
CA GLN A 156 -2.73 -15.51 -13.29
C GLN A 156 -3.76 -14.44 -13.61
N ASN A 157 -3.33 -13.20 -13.88
CA ASN A 157 -4.20 -12.04 -13.94
C ASN A 157 -3.83 -11.12 -15.11
N SER A 158 -4.09 -11.56 -16.34
CA SER A 158 -3.78 -10.75 -17.52
C SER A 158 -4.56 -9.43 -17.53
N SER A 159 -3.84 -8.32 -17.47
CA SER A 159 -4.39 -6.97 -17.54
C SER A 159 -3.50 -6.01 -18.34
N GLU A 160 -4.06 -4.88 -18.75
CA GLU A 160 -3.31 -3.79 -19.39
C GLU A 160 -2.57 -2.94 -18.36
N ILE A 161 -3.12 -2.82 -17.16
CA ILE A 161 -2.52 -2.03 -16.08
C ILE A 161 -2.37 -2.91 -14.84
N TYR A 162 -1.14 -3.04 -14.36
CA TYR A 162 -0.84 -3.65 -13.08
C TYR A 162 -0.51 -2.56 -12.08
N ILE A 163 -1.04 -2.66 -10.87
CA ILE A 163 -0.77 -1.73 -9.77
C ILE A 163 -0.04 -2.52 -8.68
N THR A 164 1.01 -1.94 -8.10
CA THR A 164 1.69 -2.56 -6.96
C THR A 164 2.28 -1.52 -6.01
N GLN A 165 2.89 -1.98 -4.92
CA GLN A 165 3.47 -1.18 -3.85
C GLN A 165 5.00 -1.09 -4.01
N GLY A 166 5.60 0.06 -3.68
CA GLY A 166 7.00 0.36 -3.99
C GLY A 166 8.01 0.14 -2.87
N TYR A 167 7.61 0.17 -1.61
CA TYR A 167 8.49 0.11 -0.45
C TYR A 167 8.40 -1.22 0.29
N ILE A 168 7.23 -1.87 0.30
CA ILE A 168 7.01 -3.07 1.12
C ILE A 168 7.55 -4.34 0.44
N CYS A 169 8.07 -5.27 1.23
CA CYS A 169 8.56 -6.56 0.76
C CYS A 169 8.46 -7.62 1.89
N ARG A 170 8.91 -8.85 1.61
CA ARG A 170 9.20 -9.84 2.65
C ARG A 170 10.70 -9.93 2.92
N ASN A 171 11.08 -10.12 4.18
CA ASN A 171 12.46 -10.44 4.54
C ASN A 171 12.82 -11.92 4.24
N ALA A 172 14.06 -12.31 4.56
CA ALA A 172 14.54 -13.68 4.39
C ALA A 172 13.69 -14.72 5.14
N TYR A 173 13.02 -14.32 6.23
CA TYR A 173 12.16 -15.17 7.06
C TYR A 173 10.69 -15.18 6.61
N GLY A 174 10.34 -14.42 5.57
CA GLY A 174 8.98 -14.32 5.05
C GLY A 174 8.08 -13.34 5.81
N GLU A 175 8.63 -12.54 6.72
CA GLU A 175 7.89 -11.52 7.45
C GLU A 175 7.80 -10.21 6.65
N ILE A 176 6.78 -9.38 6.92
CA ILE A 176 6.65 -8.07 6.29
C ILE A 176 7.85 -7.22 6.68
N ASP A 177 8.48 -6.64 5.66
CA ASP A 177 9.59 -5.71 5.80
C ASP A 177 9.50 -4.62 4.72
N ASN A 178 10.54 -3.82 4.61
CA ASN A 178 10.64 -2.77 3.61
C ASN A 178 12.02 -2.69 2.96
N LEU A 179 12.01 -2.27 1.70
CA LEU A 179 13.18 -1.90 0.94
C LEU A 179 13.65 -0.56 1.50
N GLN A 180 14.75 -0.54 2.25
CA GLN A 180 15.28 0.65 2.96
C GLN A 180 15.41 1.90 2.03
N ARG A 181 15.74 3.09 2.57
CA ARG A 181 15.75 4.38 1.82
C ARG A 181 16.27 4.22 0.37
N GLY A 182 15.42 4.53 -0.61
CA GLY A 182 15.65 4.26 -2.04
C GLY A 182 14.80 3.10 -2.61
N GLY A 183 14.06 2.38 -1.76
CA GLY A 183 13.30 1.19 -2.13
C GLY A 183 12.26 1.36 -3.26
N SER A 184 11.57 2.50 -3.32
CA SER A 184 10.61 2.78 -4.41
C SER A 184 11.29 2.86 -5.78
N ASP A 185 12.50 3.39 -5.82
CA ASP A 185 13.31 3.43 -7.05
C ASP A 185 13.77 2.01 -7.41
N TYR A 186 14.11 1.16 -6.43
CA TYR A 186 14.45 -0.26 -6.67
C TYR A 186 13.26 -1.09 -7.19
N SER A 187 12.05 -0.90 -6.65
CA SER A 187 10.84 -1.61 -7.11
C SER A 187 10.41 -1.21 -8.52
N SER A 188 10.81 -0.02 -8.97
CA SER A 188 10.50 0.50 -10.31
C SER A 188 11.65 0.35 -11.31
N SER A 189 12.82 -0.15 -10.88
CA SER A 189 13.98 -0.34 -11.76
C SER A 189 14.18 -1.81 -12.18
N ASN A 190 14.07 -2.00 -13.51
CA ASN A 190 14.29 -3.21 -14.33
C ASN A 190 13.29 -4.37 -14.19
#